data_AF-A0A067PN14-F1
#
_entry.id   AF-A0A067PN14-F1
#
_cell.length_a   1.000
_cell.length_b   1.000
_cell.length_c   1.000
_cell.angle_alpha   90.00
_cell.angle_beta   90.00
_cell.angle_gamma   90.00
#
_symmetry.space_group_name_H-M   'P 1'
#
loop_
_entity.id
_entity.type
_entity.pdbx_description
1 polymer ?
#
loop_
_entity_poly.entity_id
_entity_poly.type
_entity_poly.pdbx_seq_one_letter_code
_entity_poly.pdbx_strand_id
1 'polypeptide(L)'
;MHHTHAPLALPFELIDLVADLIDDRSDLLSMALTCQSLNKHLIPSVLDYREIRAPFEGPYLWNHLAKNTHLARRVRTLRVVTEGYTPKLPKGIEEGGAIHEDGQHEEVFLRATFCTSQLVTFEWSDQRVRGLSFNRVSYDQLWDILVVSCPRLRNLDVCDNVNVLSEDSLVGRSGRLSAVNTLWYCKYTISFCGIRPLWRLSPAFVTNVVAHNPSLRCLDLIVPSLEEHLSPLGDEFGEILLPSLTSFSLYCFTFASPTTLSRFLRLNSTLESVALDSPYSLQSLAKGDLPNLHHFWSKDAQWTSVCLAMPPIWELHCVFDGLEDREVLNAFNSVSSTLKFTYIYWTGYRVHDIENPFPRFGRDVSNALCETLRAIHIEYRGNLNNGYWASRRR
;
A
#
# COMPACT_ATOMS: atom_id res chain seq x y z
N MET A 1 45.89 14.04 30.16
CA MET A 1 45.56 12.65 30.51
C MET A 1 44.27 12.28 29.81
N HIS A 2 44.35 11.59 28.66
CA HIS A 2 43.17 11.06 28.01
C HIS A 2 42.76 9.78 28.75
N HIS A 3 41.67 9.83 29.50
CA HIS A 3 41.01 8.61 29.96
C HIS A 3 40.48 7.89 28.73
N THR A 4 41.26 6.95 28.21
CA THR A 4 40.78 5.93 27.27
C THR A 4 39.77 5.09 28.04
N HIS A 5 38.50 5.47 27.98
CA HIS A 5 37.41 4.60 28.40
C HIS A 5 37.55 3.29 27.64
N ALA A 6 37.64 2.19 28.38
CA ALA A 6 37.79 0.86 27.80
C ALA A 6 36.64 0.66 26.79
N PRO A 7 36.92 0.32 25.52
CA PRO A 7 35.88 -0.03 24.57
C PRO A 7 35.05 -1.17 25.18
N LEU A 8 33.73 -1.13 24.98
CA LEU A 8 32.79 -2.18 25.40
C LEU A 8 33.43 -3.54 25.12
N ALA A 9 33.79 -4.28 26.17
CA ALA A 9 34.42 -5.61 26.06
C ALA A 9 33.40 -6.69 25.66
N LEU A 10 32.39 -6.33 24.87
CA LEU A 10 31.40 -7.23 24.32
C LEU A 10 31.99 -7.89 23.07
N PRO A 11 31.99 -9.23 22.98
CA PRO A 11 32.32 -9.94 21.75
C PRO A 11 31.42 -9.49 20.58
N PHE A 12 31.98 -9.41 19.38
CA PHE A 12 31.26 -8.95 18.19
C PHE A 12 30.07 -9.85 17.82
N GLU A 13 30.11 -11.11 18.23
CA GLU A 13 29.01 -12.06 18.05
C GLU A 13 27.75 -11.60 18.81
N LEU A 14 27.90 -11.05 20.01
CA LEU A 14 26.77 -10.50 20.77
C LEU A 14 26.24 -9.22 20.14
N ILE A 15 27.13 -8.39 19.60
CA ILE A 15 26.76 -7.18 18.87
C ILE A 15 25.96 -7.55 17.60
N ASP A 16 26.38 -8.59 16.88
CA ASP A 16 25.67 -9.10 15.70
C ASP A 16 24.30 -9.66 16.06
N LEU A 17 24.18 -10.39 17.18
CA LEU A 17 22.89 -10.87 17.68
C LEU A 17 21.94 -9.72 18.01
N VAL A 18 22.42 -8.66 18.67
CA VAL A 18 21.63 -7.46 18.95
C VAL A 18 21.24 -6.76 17.64
N ALA A 19 22.19 -6.59 16.72
CA ALA A 19 21.95 -5.97 15.42
C ALA A 19 20.93 -6.77 14.58
N ASP A 20 20.90 -8.09 14.70
CA ASP A 20 19.92 -8.96 14.03
C ASP A 20 18.49 -8.75 14.56
N LEU A 21 18.32 -8.28 15.80
CA LEU A 21 17.02 -7.96 16.41
C LEU A 21 16.49 -6.58 16.04
N ILE A 22 17.33 -5.67 15.55
CA ILE A 22 16.94 -4.32 15.15
C ILE A 22 16.45 -4.37 13.70
N ASP A 23 15.14 -4.26 13.47
CA ASP A 23 14.57 -4.27 12.12
C ASP A 23 14.81 -2.94 11.39
N ASP A 24 14.71 -1.82 12.10
CA ASP A 24 14.82 -0.48 11.53
C ASP A 24 16.27 -0.09 11.20
N ARG A 25 16.46 0.47 10.00
CA ARG A 25 17.78 0.88 9.51
C ARG A 25 18.32 2.11 10.27
N SER A 26 17.46 3.05 10.65
CA SER A 26 17.84 4.27 11.37
C SER A 26 18.32 3.95 12.78
N ASP A 27 17.65 3.04 13.48
CA ASP A 27 18.07 2.56 14.80
C ASP A 27 19.42 1.84 14.72
N LEU A 28 19.61 0.99 13.71
CA LEU A 28 20.88 0.30 13.48
C LEU A 28 22.02 1.29 13.15
N LEU A 29 21.74 2.32 12.35
CA LEU A 29 22.70 3.38 12.07
C LEU A 29 23.04 4.16 13.35
N SER A 30 22.03 4.48 14.16
CA SER A 30 22.23 5.17 15.44
C SER A 30 23.14 4.35 16.36
N MET A 31 22.93 3.03 16.45
CA MET A 31 23.82 2.11 17.17
C MET A 31 25.25 2.13 16.60
N ALA A 32 25.40 2.05 15.28
CA ALA A 32 26.70 2.09 14.62
C ALA A 32 27.46 3.41 14.84
N LEU A 33 26.75 4.52 15.03
CA LEU A 33 27.35 5.85 15.25
C LEU A 33 27.73 6.11 16.71
N THR A 34 27.35 5.25 17.66
CA THR A 34 27.70 5.45 19.08
C THR A 34 29.21 5.38 19.35
N CYS A 35 29.97 4.58 18.60
CA CYS A 35 31.43 4.54 18.70
C CYS A 35 32.11 4.06 17.41
N GLN A 36 33.40 4.38 17.25
CA GLN A 36 34.16 4.03 16.05
C GLN A 36 34.29 2.50 15.83
N SER A 37 34.30 1.71 16.91
CA SER A 37 34.38 0.24 16.81
C SER A 37 33.11 -0.36 16.19
N LEU A 38 31.94 0.06 16.68
CA LEU A 38 30.65 -0.37 16.13
C LEU A 38 30.45 0.15 14.71
N ASN A 39 30.89 1.38 14.42
CA ASN A 39 30.84 1.95 13.08
C ASN A 39 31.57 1.06 12.06
N LYS A 40 32.82 0.67 12.38
CA LYS A 40 33.65 -0.19 11.51
C LYS A 40 33.12 -1.62 11.40
N HIS A 41 32.50 -2.13 12.45
CA HIS A 41 31.97 -3.50 12.49
C HIS A 41 30.66 -3.62 11.70
N LEU A 42 29.70 -2.72 11.97
CA LEU A 42 28.35 -2.78 11.41
C LEU A 42 28.26 -2.18 9.99
N ILE A 43 29.17 -1.28 9.61
CA ILE A 43 29.20 -0.65 8.28
C ILE A 43 30.47 -1.10 7.55
N PRO A 44 30.37 -1.75 6.37
CA PRO A 44 29.15 -1.97 5.57
C PRO A 44 28.40 -3.28 5.89
N SER A 45 28.99 -4.18 6.69
CA SER A 45 28.63 -5.61 6.72
C SER A 45 27.20 -5.91 7.17
N VAL A 46 26.57 -5.04 7.97
CA VAL A 46 25.20 -5.19 8.47
C VAL A 46 24.29 -4.12 7.89
N LEU A 47 24.72 -2.84 7.99
CA LEU A 47 23.86 -1.71 7.64
C LEU A 47 23.51 -1.66 6.15
N ASP A 48 24.46 -1.99 5.27
CA ASP A 48 24.24 -1.92 3.83
C ASP A 48 23.32 -3.06 3.33
N TYR A 49 23.27 -4.18 4.06
CA TYR A 49 22.37 -5.30 3.75
C TYR A 49 20.98 -5.13 4.33
N ARG A 50 20.76 -4.16 5.23
CA ARG A 50 19.48 -3.99 5.93
C ARG A 50 18.33 -3.68 4.98
N GLU A 51 18.61 -2.88 3.97
CA GLU A 51 17.68 -2.51 2.90
C GLU A 51 18.38 -2.69 1.55
N ILE A 52 17.85 -3.60 0.75
CA ILE A 52 18.31 -3.85 -0.61
C ILE A 52 17.30 -3.26 -1.58
N ARG A 53 17.80 -2.43 -2.50
CA ARG A 53 17.02 -1.87 -3.60
C ARG A 53 17.76 -2.14 -4.90
N ALA A 54 17.20 -2.95 -5.77
CA ALA A 54 17.87 -3.33 -7.01
C ALA A 54 16.89 -3.71 -8.11
N PRO A 55 17.32 -3.59 -9.38
CA PRO A 55 16.57 -4.12 -10.50
C PRO A 55 16.47 -5.64 -10.41
N PHE A 56 15.35 -6.18 -10.89
CA PHE A 56 15.15 -7.62 -10.99
C PHE A 56 16.24 -8.27 -11.87
N GLU A 57 16.63 -7.56 -12.93
CA GLU A 57 17.63 -7.92 -13.94
C GLU A 57 19.06 -7.74 -13.44
N GLY A 58 19.29 -7.51 -12.14
CA GLY A 58 20.62 -7.41 -11.54
C GLY A 58 21.14 -8.74 -10.97
N PRO A 59 21.56 -9.73 -11.80
CA PRO A 59 21.90 -11.08 -11.33
C PRO A 59 23.11 -11.09 -10.39
N TYR A 60 23.99 -10.10 -10.42
CA TYR A 60 25.17 -10.04 -9.54
C TYR A 60 24.78 -9.98 -8.07
N LEU A 61 23.86 -9.07 -7.74
CA LEU A 61 23.36 -8.94 -6.40
C LEU A 61 22.64 -10.21 -5.96
N TRP A 62 21.74 -10.73 -6.80
CA TRP A 62 20.98 -11.93 -6.46
C TRP A 62 21.89 -13.14 -6.28
N ASN A 63 22.87 -13.34 -7.16
CA ASN A 63 23.88 -14.38 -7.02
C ASN A 63 24.71 -14.19 -5.75
N HIS A 64 25.09 -12.94 -5.44
CA HIS A 64 25.83 -12.62 -4.23
C HIS A 64 25.04 -12.98 -2.98
N LEU A 65 23.76 -12.62 -2.90
CA LEU A 65 22.88 -12.96 -1.77
C LEU A 65 22.65 -14.48 -1.68
N ALA A 66 22.44 -15.15 -2.81
CA ALA A 66 22.26 -16.61 -2.87
C ALA A 66 23.53 -17.37 -2.43
N LYS A 67 24.73 -16.85 -2.74
CA LYS A 67 26.01 -17.45 -2.31
C LYS A 67 26.36 -17.11 -0.86
N ASN A 68 25.93 -15.96 -0.36
CA ASN A 68 26.26 -15.46 0.98
C ASN A 68 25.02 -15.43 1.87
N THR A 69 24.50 -16.62 2.20
CA THR A 69 23.23 -16.77 2.96
C THR A 69 23.21 -16.03 4.30
N HIS A 70 24.35 -15.96 4.99
CA HIS A 70 24.48 -15.21 6.25
C HIS A 70 24.28 -13.70 6.07
N LEU A 71 24.69 -13.12 4.93
CA LEU A 71 24.44 -11.71 4.60
C LEU A 71 23.00 -11.51 4.12
N ALA A 72 22.46 -12.44 3.32
CA ALA A 72 21.07 -12.39 2.87
C ALA A 72 20.08 -12.40 4.06
N ARG A 73 20.39 -13.14 5.13
CA ARG A 73 19.60 -13.13 6.37
C ARG A 73 19.53 -11.76 7.06
N ARG A 74 20.44 -10.82 6.74
CA ARG A 74 20.45 -9.46 7.30
C ARG A 74 19.50 -8.51 6.58
N VAL A 75 18.93 -8.93 5.44
CA VAL A 75 17.92 -8.16 4.70
C VAL A 75 16.63 -8.10 5.51
N ARG A 76 16.12 -6.89 5.73
CA ARG A 76 14.80 -6.63 6.33
C ARG A 76 13.83 -6.03 5.33
N THR A 77 14.35 -5.26 4.38
CA THR A 77 13.57 -4.65 3.31
C THR A 77 14.18 -5.00 1.96
N LEU A 78 13.39 -5.64 1.11
CA LEU A 78 13.75 -5.97 -0.26
C LEU A 78 12.83 -5.22 -1.21
N ARG A 79 13.41 -4.33 -2.01
CA ARG A 79 12.71 -3.51 -3.01
C ARG A 79 13.19 -3.87 -4.40
N VAL A 80 12.34 -4.54 -5.16
CA VAL A 80 12.55 -4.78 -6.58
C VAL A 80 12.10 -3.53 -7.33
N VAL A 81 13.05 -2.87 -7.96
CA VAL A 81 12.82 -1.60 -8.69
C VAL A 81 13.14 -1.77 -10.17
N THR A 82 12.95 -0.71 -10.94
CA THR A 82 13.08 -0.76 -12.39
C THR A 82 14.26 0.06 -12.86
N GLU A 83 14.62 -0.12 -14.13
CA GLU A 83 15.64 0.66 -14.79
C GLU A 83 15.35 2.17 -14.68
N GLY A 84 16.28 2.91 -14.09
CA GLY A 84 16.14 4.34 -13.83
C GLY A 84 16.18 4.73 -12.35
N TYR A 85 16.08 3.76 -11.44
CA TYR A 85 16.41 3.99 -10.03
C TYR A 85 17.86 3.66 -9.75
N THR A 86 18.51 4.48 -8.92
CA THR A 86 19.86 4.17 -8.42
C THR A 86 19.77 2.95 -7.51
N PRO A 87 20.38 1.81 -7.88
CA PRO A 87 20.38 0.65 -7.03
C PRO A 87 21.17 0.97 -5.75
N LYS A 88 20.67 0.49 -4.62
CA LYS A 88 21.34 0.58 -3.33
C LYS A 88 22.00 -0.76 -3.08
N LEU A 89 23.19 -0.93 -3.67
CA LEU A 89 23.98 -2.14 -3.52
C LEU A 89 24.93 -2.02 -2.31
N PRO A 90 25.13 -3.12 -1.57
CA PRO A 90 26.19 -3.19 -0.58
C PRO A 90 27.57 -2.85 -1.15
N LYS A 91 28.39 -2.11 -0.38
CA LYS A 91 29.75 -1.78 -0.80
C LYS A 91 30.55 -3.05 -1.13
N GLY A 92 31.27 -3.02 -2.23
CA GLY A 92 32.11 -4.13 -2.70
C GLY A 92 31.42 -5.10 -3.65
N ILE A 93 30.11 -4.94 -3.90
CA ILE A 93 29.45 -5.60 -5.03
C ILE A 93 29.65 -4.71 -6.26
N GLU A 94 30.56 -5.10 -7.13
CA GLU A 94 30.76 -4.45 -8.42
C GLU A 94 29.73 -5.00 -9.43
N GLU A 95 29.09 -4.11 -10.19
CA GLU A 95 28.24 -4.50 -11.31
C GLU A 95 29.13 -5.13 -12.40
N GLY A 96 29.06 -6.45 -12.53
CA GLY A 96 29.73 -7.15 -13.62
C GLY A 96 29.00 -6.89 -14.95
N GLY A 97 29.73 -6.83 -16.06
CA GLY A 97 29.16 -6.66 -17.41
C GLY A 97 28.83 -7.97 -18.13
N ALA A 98 28.63 -9.08 -17.42
CA ALA A 98 28.35 -10.37 -18.04
C ALA A 98 26.92 -10.45 -18.58
N ILE A 99 26.83 -10.83 -19.85
CA ILE A 99 25.58 -11.12 -20.56
C ILE A 99 25.09 -12.47 -20.05
N HIS A 100 23.91 -12.51 -19.41
CA HIS A 100 23.27 -13.75 -18.97
C HIS A 100 22.18 -14.16 -19.97
N GLU A 101 21.95 -15.48 -20.09
CA GLU A 101 20.86 -16.03 -20.90
C GLU A 101 19.50 -15.79 -20.23
N ASP A 102 18.49 -15.48 -21.05
CA ASP A 102 17.10 -15.30 -20.62
C ASP A 102 16.62 -16.50 -19.78
N GLY A 103 16.19 -16.24 -18.55
CA GLY A 103 15.66 -17.25 -17.61
C GLY A 103 16.53 -17.52 -16.37
N GLN A 104 17.86 -17.31 -16.44
CA GLN A 104 18.73 -17.50 -15.26
C GLN A 104 18.46 -16.46 -14.16
N HIS A 105 17.96 -15.28 -14.53
CA HIS A 105 17.65 -14.20 -13.59
C HIS A 105 16.60 -14.60 -12.54
N GLU A 106 15.55 -15.32 -12.97
CA GLU A 106 14.46 -15.76 -12.09
C GLU A 106 14.94 -16.75 -11.04
N GLU A 107 15.63 -17.82 -11.46
CA GLU A 107 16.12 -18.84 -10.53
C GLU A 107 17.06 -18.24 -9.49
N VAL A 108 17.98 -17.39 -9.93
CA VAL A 108 18.93 -16.73 -9.03
C VAL A 108 18.20 -15.78 -8.07
N PHE A 109 17.20 -15.02 -8.53
CA PHE A 109 16.39 -14.16 -7.68
C PHE A 109 15.59 -14.95 -6.63
N LEU A 110 14.95 -16.05 -7.03
CA LEU A 110 14.19 -16.92 -6.13
C LEU A 110 15.12 -17.53 -5.06
N ARG A 111 16.30 -18.03 -5.46
CA ARG A 111 17.32 -18.53 -4.53
C ARG A 111 17.82 -17.45 -3.57
N ALA A 112 18.02 -16.23 -4.05
CA ALA A 112 18.40 -15.10 -3.20
C ALA A 112 17.31 -14.81 -2.16
N THR A 113 16.06 -14.72 -2.62
CA THR A 113 14.89 -14.45 -1.77
C THR A 113 14.70 -15.54 -0.71
N PHE A 114 14.89 -16.82 -1.09
CA PHE A 114 14.88 -17.94 -0.15
C PHE A 114 15.89 -17.77 0.99
N CYS A 115 17.03 -17.12 0.73
CA CYS A 115 18.05 -16.87 1.75
C CYS A 115 17.73 -15.66 2.66
N THR A 116 16.70 -14.86 2.35
CA THR A 116 16.32 -13.65 3.11
C THR A 116 15.37 -13.95 4.27
N SER A 117 15.70 -14.92 5.13
CA SER A 117 14.75 -15.48 6.10
C SER A 117 14.21 -14.55 7.21
N GLN A 118 14.74 -13.33 7.28
CA GLN A 118 14.33 -12.31 8.23
C GLN A 118 13.63 -11.14 7.54
N LEU A 119 13.22 -11.30 6.28
CA LEU A 119 12.54 -10.28 5.51
C LEU A 119 11.26 -9.82 6.23
N VAL A 120 11.10 -8.51 6.39
CA VAL A 120 9.94 -7.86 7.04
C VAL A 120 9.10 -7.12 6.01
N THR A 121 9.74 -6.53 5.01
CA THR A 121 9.10 -5.74 3.96
C THR A 121 9.54 -6.25 2.59
N PHE A 122 8.57 -6.62 1.76
CA PHE A 122 8.77 -6.95 0.36
C PHE A 122 8.01 -5.97 -0.51
N GLU A 123 8.73 -5.25 -1.37
CA GLU A 123 8.13 -4.29 -2.31
C GLU A 123 8.53 -4.65 -3.74
N TRP A 124 7.52 -4.78 -4.58
CA TRP A 124 7.61 -4.96 -6.02
C TRP A 124 6.48 -4.17 -6.67
N SER A 125 6.57 -2.85 -6.61
CA SER A 125 5.51 -1.95 -7.06
C SER A 125 6.05 -0.92 -8.05
N ASP A 126 6.29 -1.33 -9.30
CA ASP A 126 6.54 -0.37 -10.37
C ASP A 126 5.58 -0.55 -11.54
N GLN A 127 4.62 0.37 -11.59
CA GLN A 127 3.56 0.42 -12.59
C GLN A 127 4.06 0.81 -13.99
N ARG A 128 5.28 1.36 -14.11
CA ARG A 128 5.85 1.76 -15.41
C ARG A 128 6.38 0.57 -16.17
N VAL A 129 6.63 -0.53 -15.47
CA VAL A 129 7.18 -1.73 -16.07
C VAL A 129 6.05 -2.62 -16.55
N ARG A 130 5.60 -2.29 -17.76
CA ARG A 130 4.73 -3.13 -18.57
C ARG A 130 5.44 -4.37 -19.15
N GLY A 131 6.71 -4.60 -18.80
CA GLY A 131 7.58 -5.63 -19.39
C GLY A 131 8.15 -6.68 -18.43
N LEU A 132 8.32 -6.38 -17.14
CA LEU A 132 8.80 -7.36 -16.15
C LEU A 132 7.62 -8.10 -15.55
N SER A 133 6.98 -8.91 -16.39
CA SER A 133 6.24 -10.06 -15.88
C SER A 133 7.26 -11.17 -15.66
N PHE A 134 7.36 -11.71 -14.45
CA PHE A 134 7.91 -13.04 -14.29
C PHE A 134 7.32 -13.98 -15.34
N ASN A 135 8.13 -14.92 -15.84
CA ASN A 135 7.59 -16.11 -16.43
C ASN A 135 6.69 -16.80 -15.39
N ARG A 136 5.52 -17.26 -15.82
CA ARG A 136 4.38 -17.65 -14.97
C ARG A 136 4.76 -18.56 -13.81
N VAL A 137 5.62 -19.54 -14.08
CA VAL A 137 6.03 -20.59 -13.13
C VAL A 137 6.80 -20.01 -11.94
N SER A 138 7.64 -19.02 -12.19
CA SER A 138 8.53 -18.44 -11.17
C SER A 138 7.79 -17.51 -10.21
N TYR A 139 6.70 -16.88 -10.66
CA TYR A 139 5.88 -16.03 -9.78
C TYR A 139 5.15 -16.83 -8.71
N ASP A 140 4.62 -18.00 -9.06
CA ASP A 140 3.92 -18.82 -8.07
C ASP A 140 4.91 -19.40 -7.04
N GLN A 141 6.15 -19.71 -7.47
CA GLN A 141 7.24 -20.11 -6.59
C GLN A 141 7.67 -18.99 -5.63
N LEU A 142 7.61 -17.72 -6.06
CA LEU A 142 7.92 -16.59 -5.17
C LEU A 142 7.01 -16.60 -3.94
N TRP A 143 5.71 -16.82 -4.11
CA TRP A 143 4.78 -16.87 -2.99
C TRP A 143 5.09 -18.03 -2.04
N ASP A 144 5.40 -19.21 -2.57
CA ASP A 144 5.82 -20.36 -1.75
C ASP A 144 7.09 -20.02 -0.94
N ILE A 145 8.06 -19.35 -1.57
CA ILE A 145 9.29 -18.92 -0.92
C ILE A 145 9.01 -17.88 0.17
N LEU A 146 8.15 -16.89 -0.07
CA LEU A 146 7.81 -15.89 0.94
C LEU A 146 7.11 -16.53 2.13
N VAL A 147 6.18 -17.46 1.90
CA VAL A 147 5.50 -18.20 2.97
C VAL A 147 6.47 -19.05 3.79
N VAL A 148 7.31 -19.85 3.13
CA VAL A 148 8.18 -20.83 3.80
C VAL A 148 9.42 -20.17 4.42
N SER A 149 10.00 -19.21 3.71
CA SER A 149 11.32 -18.67 4.05
C SER A 149 11.24 -17.37 4.82
N CYS A 150 10.16 -16.58 4.66
CA CYS A 150 10.05 -15.24 5.24
C CYS A 150 8.93 -15.14 6.29
N PRO A 151 9.00 -15.89 7.41
CA PRO A 151 7.94 -15.93 8.43
C PRO A 151 7.74 -14.60 9.17
N ARG A 152 8.64 -13.64 8.99
CA ARG A 152 8.57 -12.29 9.59
C ARG A 152 7.99 -11.25 8.64
N LEU A 153 7.59 -11.62 7.44
CA LEU A 153 7.03 -10.70 6.45
C LEU A 153 5.74 -10.07 7.00
N ARG A 154 5.73 -8.74 7.10
CA ARG A 154 4.60 -7.96 7.62
C ARG A 154 4.09 -6.94 6.63
N ASN A 155 4.96 -6.45 5.75
CA ASN A 155 4.64 -5.42 4.79
C ASN A 155 4.84 -5.97 3.38
N LEU A 156 3.76 -5.95 2.61
CA LEU A 156 3.74 -6.40 1.23
C LEU A 156 3.23 -5.25 0.35
N ASP A 157 4.00 -4.82 -0.64
CA ASP A 157 3.56 -3.89 -1.70
C ASP A 157 3.89 -4.52 -3.05
N VAL A 158 2.90 -5.06 -3.75
CA VAL A 158 3.14 -5.83 -4.99
C VAL A 158 2.21 -5.37 -6.10
N CYS A 159 2.76 -5.27 -7.30
CA CYS A 159 2.05 -5.08 -8.55
C CYS A 159 2.02 -6.40 -9.33
N ASP A 160 0.91 -7.13 -9.29
CA ASP A 160 0.71 -8.35 -10.06
C ASP A 160 0.27 -8.01 -11.49
N ASN A 161 1.18 -8.28 -12.44
CA ASN A 161 0.89 -8.21 -13.87
C ASN A 161 0.22 -9.51 -14.32
N VAL A 162 -1.11 -9.50 -14.40
CA VAL A 162 -1.89 -10.63 -14.91
C VAL A 162 -1.78 -10.64 -16.44
N ASN A 163 -0.87 -11.45 -16.97
CA ASN A 163 -0.65 -11.64 -18.40
C ASN A 163 -1.12 -13.04 -18.86
N VAL A 164 -2.39 -13.15 -19.24
CA VAL A 164 -2.92 -14.33 -19.95
C VAL A 164 -2.95 -15.61 -19.08
N LEU A 165 -3.12 -15.48 -17.77
CA LEU A 165 -3.26 -16.66 -16.90
C LEU A 165 -4.57 -17.39 -17.18
N SER A 166 -4.61 -18.71 -17.04
CA SER A 166 -5.90 -19.40 -16.87
C SER A 166 -6.48 -19.02 -15.52
N GLU A 167 -7.80 -19.09 -15.37
CA GLU A 167 -8.46 -18.90 -14.07
C GLU A 167 -7.85 -19.81 -12.99
N ASP A 168 -7.57 -21.07 -13.34
CA ASP A 168 -6.89 -22.03 -12.45
C ASP A 168 -5.53 -21.55 -11.94
N SER A 169 -4.74 -20.87 -12.79
CA SER A 169 -3.43 -20.35 -12.39
C SER A 169 -3.58 -19.22 -11.37
N LEU A 170 -4.59 -18.37 -11.54
CA LEU A 170 -4.89 -17.29 -10.59
C LEU A 170 -5.47 -17.81 -9.28
N VAL A 171 -6.30 -18.86 -9.33
CA VAL A 171 -6.79 -19.55 -8.13
C VAL A 171 -5.62 -20.19 -7.38
N GLY A 172 -4.72 -20.88 -8.07
CA GLY A 172 -3.51 -21.45 -7.45
C GLY A 172 -2.62 -20.38 -6.80
N ARG A 173 -2.41 -19.27 -7.50
CA ARG A 173 -1.66 -18.11 -7.00
C ARG A 173 -2.32 -17.47 -5.78
N SER A 174 -3.64 -17.32 -5.80
CA SER A 174 -4.42 -16.84 -4.66
C SER A 174 -4.22 -17.67 -3.42
N GLY A 175 -4.25 -19.01 -3.57
CA GLY A 175 -4.05 -19.93 -2.45
C GLY A 175 -2.70 -19.71 -1.79
N ARG A 176 -1.66 -19.47 -2.59
CA ARG A 176 -0.30 -19.22 -2.07
C ARG A 176 -0.16 -17.84 -1.45
N LEU A 177 -0.73 -16.80 -2.05
CA LEU A 177 -0.71 -15.46 -1.47
C LEU A 177 -1.48 -15.40 -0.14
N SER A 178 -2.63 -16.08 -0.06
CA SER A 178 -3.40 -16.16 1.20
C SER A 178 -2.71 -16.97 2.30
N ALA A 179 -1.73 -17.82 1.95
CA ALA A 179 -0.89 -18.50 2.93
C ALA A 179 0.11 -17.55 3.63
N VAL A 180 0.37 -16.37 3.05
CA VAL A 180 1.08 -15.28 3.74
C VAL A 180 0.09 -14.62 4.70
N ASN A 181 0.03 -15.11 5.93
CA ASN A 181 -0.99 -14.74 6.92
C ASN A 181 -0.47 -13.82 8.07
N THR A 182 0.74 -13.30 7.92
CA THR A 182 1.44 -12.46 8.92
C THR A 182 1.40 -10.96 8.57
N LEU A 183 0.61 -10.57 7.57
CA LEU A 183 0.64 -9.20 7.03
C LEU A 183 -0.05 -8.20 7.97
N TRP A 184 0.61 -7.06 8.15
CA TRP A 184 0.08 -5.86 8.81
C TRP A 184 -0.23 -4.76 7.79
N TYR A 185 0.58 -4.71 6.73
CA TYR A 185 0.39 -3.80 5.60
C TYR A 185 0.36 -4.63 4.32
N CYS A 186 -0.70 -4.47 3.54
CA CYS A 186 -0.82 -5.07 2.22
C CYS A 186 -1.28 -4.02 1.23
N LYS A 187 -0.43 -3.72 0.25
CA LYS A 187 -0.79 -2.99 -0.95
C LYS A 187 -0.68 -3.91 -2.14
N TYR A 188 -1.81 -4.14 -2.79
CA TYR A 188 -1.92 -5.08 -3.87
C TYR A 188 -2.50 -4.39 -5.09
N THR A 189 -1.62 -4.17 -6.07
CA THR A 189 -1.97 -3.58 -7.36
C THR A 189 -2.11 -4.70 -8.39
N ILE A 190 -3.22 -4.75 -9.11
CA ILE A 190 -3.45 -5.72 -10.17
C ILE A 190 -3.47 -4.97 -11.50
N SER A 191 -2.53 -5.30 -12.38
CA SER A 191 -2.45 -4.73 -13.72
C SER A 191 -2.68 -5.80 -14.77
N PHE A 192 -3.51 -5.48 -15.75
CA PHE A 192 -3.83 -6.36 -16.86
C PHE A 192 -2.97 -6.01 -18.07
N CYS A 193 -2.18 -6.98 -18.56
CA CYS A 193 -1.33 -6.80 -19.74
C CYS A 193 -1.62 -7.88 -20.78
N GLY A 194 -1.93 -7.47 -22.02
CA GLY A 194 -2.12 -8.40 -23.15
C GLY A 194 -3.39 -9.25 -23.08
N ILE A 195 -4.39 -8.85 -22.30
CA ILE A 195 -5.65 -9.59 -22.15
C ILE A 195 -6.62 -9.26 -23.29
N ARG A 196 -7.36 -10.28 -23.74
CA ARG A 196 -8.41 -10.11 -24.75
C ARG A 196 -9.65 -9.44 -24.14
N PRO A 197 -10.40 -8.61 -24.90
CA PRO A 197 -11.49 -7.79 -24.38
C PRO A 197 -12.60 -8.53 -23.60
N LEU A 198 -12.74 -9.84 -23.80
CA LEU A 198 -13.85 -10.64 -23.27
C LEU A 198 -13.54 -11.39 -21.98
N TRP A 199 -12.32 -11.30 -21.46
CA TRP A 199 -11.96 -12.06 -20.27
C TRP A 199 -12.30 -11.30 -19.00
N ARG A 200 -12.91 -11.99 -18.03
CA ARG A 200 -13.23 -11.46 -16.70
C ARG A 200 -12.55 -12.31 -15.64
N LEU A 201 -11.74 -11.67 -14.82
CA LEU A 201 -11.08 -12.29 -13.69
C LEU A 201 -12.01 -12.25 -12.46
N SER A 202 -12.32 -13.42 -11.90
CA SER A 202 -12.97 -13.51 -10.59
C SER A 202 -12.08 -12.89 -9.51
N PRO A 203 -12.58 -11.93 -8.71
CA PRO A 203 -11.80 -11.29 -7.65
C PRO A 203 -11.79 -12.12 -6.35
N ALA A 204 -12.26 -13.37 -6.37
CA ALA A 204 -12.28 -14.26 -5.21
C ALA A 204 -10.90 -14.39 -4.55
N PHE A 205 -9.83 -14.24 -5.32
CA PHE A 205 -8.48 -14.24 -4.78
C PHE A 205 -8.20 -13.09 -3.82
N VAL A 206 -8.69 -11.89 -4.14
CA VAL A 206 -8.56 -10.71 -3.28
C VAL A 206 -9.29 -10.97 -1.97
N THR A 207 -10.55 -11.45 -2.04
CA THR A 207 -11.33 -11.86 -0.87
C THR A 207 -10.56 -12.86 -0.01
N ASN A 208 -9.99 -13.91 -0.63
CA ASN A 208 -9.25 -14.94 0.10
C ASN A 208 -8.03 -14.36 0.82
N VAL A 209 -7.21 -13.55 0.14
CA VAL A 209 -6.00 -12.96 0.73
C VAL A 209 -6.35 -12.08 1.92
N VAL A 210 -7.39 -11.25 1.77
CA VAL A 210 -7.86 -10.35 2.83
C VAL A 210 -8.40 -11.16 4.02
N ALA A 211 -9.25 -12.16 3.77
CA ALA A 211 -9.85 -12.98 4.82
C ALA A 211 -8.84 -13.81 5.64
N HIS A 212 -7.71 -14.20 5.05
CA HIS A 212 -6.67 -14.99 5.73
C HIS A 212 -5.69 -14.13 6.54
N ASN A 213 -5.83 -12.79 6.54
CA ASN A 213 -4.92 -11.88 7.22
C ASN A 213 -5.64 -10.99 8.25
N PRO A 214 -6.14 -11.56 9.38
CA PRO A 214 -6.87 -10.79 10.39
C PRO A 214 -6.02 -9.74 11.13
N SER A 215 -4.70 -9.80 10.99
CA SER A 215 -3.76 -8.83 11.57
C SER A 215 -3.54 -7.58 10.70
N LEU A 216 -4.19 -7.49 9.54
CA LEU A 216 -4.07 -6.32 8.66
C LEU A 216 -4.49 -5.05 9.37
N ARG A 217 -3.63 -4.04 9.27
CA ARG A 217 -3.86 -2.66 9.71
C ARG A 217 -4.09 -1.74 8.54
N CYS A 218 -3.35 -1.96 7.45
CA CYS A 218 -3.46 -1.19 6.23
C CYS A 218 -3.71 -2.13 5.05
N LEU A 219 -4.77 -1.84 4.28
CA LEU A 219 -5.12 -2.58 3.08
C LEU A 219 -5.38 -1.60 1.92
N ASP A 220 -4.55 -1.70 0.89
CA ASP A 220 -4.71 -0.96 -0.37
C ASP A 220 -4.90 -1.94 -1.52
N LEU A 221 -6.05 -1.86 -2.19
CA LEU A 221 -6.40 -2.69 -3.34
C LEU A 221 -6.55 -1.77 -4.56
N ILE A 222 -5.78 -2.01 -5.62
CA ILE A 222 -5.67 -1.07 -6.74
C ILE A 222 -5.73 -1.77 -8.10
N VAL A 223 -6.58 -1.27 -9.01
CA VAL A 223 -6.67 -1.75 -10.39
C VAL A 223 -6.57 -0.56 -11.36
N PRO A 224 -5.36 -0.12 -11.73
CA PRO A 224 -5.15 1.21 -12.34
C PRO A 224 -5.73 1.38 -13.75
N SER A 225 -6.17 0.31 -14.42
CA SER A 225 -6.72 0.39 -15.78
C SER A 225 -7.42 -0.91 -16.15
N LEU A 226 -8.70 -0.82 -16.53
CA LEU A 226 -9.60 -1.86 -17.07
C LEU A 226 -10.61 -2.46 -16.06
N GLU A 227 -11.52 -1.63 -15.54
CA GLU A 227 -12.70 -2.07 -14.76
C GLU A 227 -13.51 -3.18 -15.48
N GLU A 228 -13.52 -3.16 -16.82
CA GLU A 228 -14.26 -4.13 -17.64
C GLU A 228 -13.76 -5.58 -17.52
N HIS A 229 -12.53 -5.80 -17.01
CA HIS A 229 -11.91 -7.13 -16.93
C HIS A 229 -11.97 -7.77 -15.55
N LEU A 230 -12.48 -7.08 -14.53
CA LEU A 230 -12.73 -7.68 -13.23
C LEU A 230 -14.20 -7.99 -13.07
N SER A 231 -14.49 -9.23 -12.69
CA SER A 231 -15.81 -9.53 -12.13
C SER A 231 -15.99 -8.74 -10.83
N PRO A 232 -17.22 -8.36 -10.48
CA PRO A 232 -17.48 -7.70 -9.22
C PRO A 232 -17.11 -8.58 -8.01
N LEU A 233 -16.64 -7.95 -6.92
CA LEU A 233 -16.43 -8.59 -5.62
C LEU A 233 -17.78 -9.12 -5.09
N GLY A 234 -17.79 -10.39 -4.67
CA GLY A 234 -18.99 -11.04 -4.14
C GLY A 234 -19.34 -10.59 -2.72
N ASP A 235 -20.51 -11.03 -2.24
CA ASP A 235 -21.03 -10.69 -0.92
C ASP A 235 -20.12 -11.16 0.22
N GLU A 236 -19.34 -12.21 0.00
CA GLU A 236 -18.37 -12.73 0.95
C GLU A 236 -17.32 -11.69 1.38
N PHE A 237 -16.99 -10.72 0.52
CA PHE A 237 -16.09 -9.61 0.88
C PHE A 237 -16.72 -8.74 1.98
N GLY A 238 -18.04 -8.57 1.93
CA GLY A 238 -18.82 -7.80 2.90
C GLY A 238 -18.84 -8.40 4.30
N GLU A 239 -18.49 -9.68 4.45
CA GLU A 239 -18.49 -10.42 5.71
C GLU A 239 -17.10 -10.51 6.36
N ILE A 240 -16.06 -9.97 5.71
CA ILE A 240 -14.69 -10.07 6.24
C ILE A 240 -14.53 -9.14 7.45
N LEU A 241 -14.10 -9.74 8.56
CA LEU A 241 -13.74 -9.05 9.79
C LEU A 241 -12.22 -8.95 9.95
N LEU A 242 -11.71 -7.73 9.96
CA LEU A 242 -10.31 -7.37 10.18
C LEU A 242 -10.23 -6.46 11.42
N PRO A 243 -10.13 -7.04 12.63
CA PRO A 243 -10.28 -6.31 13.90
C PRO A 243 -9.17 -5.29 14.18
N SER A 244 -8.10 -5.28 13.37
CA SER A 244 -6.99 -4.32 13.48
C SER A 244 -6.93 -3.33 12.32
N LEU A 245 -7.89 -3.35 11.39
CA LEU A 245 -7.84 -2.55 10.18
C LEU A 245 -8.10 -1.08 10.50
N THR A 246 -7.07 -0.25 10.40
CA THR A 246 -7.13 1.19 10.64
C THR A 246 -7.20 1.97 9.33
N SER A 247 -6.68 1.42 8.23
CA SER A 247 -6.69 2.10 6.94
C SER A 247 -7.07 1.19 5.79
N PHE A 248 -8.00 1.66 4.97
CA PHE A 248 -8.54 0.94 3.83
C PHE A 248 -8.60 1.82 2.59
N SER A 249 -8.28 1.22 1.45
CA SER A 249 -8.14 1.88 0.16
C SER A 249 -8.58 0.95 -0.95
N LEU A 250 -9.53 1.39 -1.77
CA LEU A 250 -10.12 0.58 -2.82
C LEU A 250 -10.24 1.38 -4.13
N TYR A 251 -9.48 0.93 -5.13
CA TYR A 251 -9.34 1.63 -6.41
C TYR A 251 -9.76 0.76 -7.60
N CYS A 252 -10.76 1.22 -8.35
CA CYS A 252 -11.33 0.60 -9.56
C CYS A 252 -11.85 -0.83 -9.36
N PHE A 253 -12.49 -1.10 -8.23
CA PHE A 253 -13.24 -2.34 -8.02
C PHE A 253 -14.73 -2.12 -8.25
N THR A 254 -15.47 -3.20 -8.47
CA THR A 254 -16.93 -3.20 -8.45
C THR A 254 -17.42 -4.26 -7.47
N PHE A 255 -18.68 -4.14 -7.04
CA PHE A 255 -19.31 -5.11 -6.14
C PHE A 255 -20.54 -5.72 -6.79
N ALA A 256 -20.76 -7.01 -6.57
CA ALA A 256 -21.92 -7.73 -7.10
C ALA A 256 -23.22 -7.20 -6.47
N SER A 257 -23.13 -6.75 -5.21
CA SER A 257 -24.22 -6.16 -4.45
C SER A 257 -23.84 -4.74 -3.99
N PRO A 258 -24.77 -3.77 -4.07
CA PRO A 258 -24.52 -2.40 -3.65
C PRO A 258 -24.30 -2.27 -2.13
N THR A 259 -24.63 -3.29 -1.35
CA THR A 259 -24.50 -3.26 0.12
C THR A 259 -23.21 -3.87 0.64
N THR A 260 -22.46 -4.59 -0.21
CA THR A 260 -21.27 -5.35 0.19
C THR A 260 -20.22 -4.46 0.85
N LEU A 261 -19.88 -3.31 0.23
CA LEU A 261 -18.90 -2.39 0.79
C LEU A 261 -19.37 -1.78 2.11
N SER A 262 -20.63 -1.35 2.19
CA SER A 262 -21.18 -0.80 3.45
C SER A 262 -21.11 -1.81 4.60
N ARG A 263 -21.38 -3.09 4.31
CA ARG A 263 -21.29 -4.17 5.30
C ARG A 263 -19.85 -4.37 5.77
N PHE A 264 -18.89 -4.42 4.85
CA PHE A 264 -17.47 -4.50 5.17
C PHE A 264 -17.04 -3.32 6.06
N LEU A 265 -17.37 -2.09 5.67
CA LEU A 265 -17.00 -0.90 6.42
C LEU A 265 -17.58 -0.90 7.84
N ARG A 266 -18.85 -1.30 8.01
CA ARG A 266 -19.50 -1.40 9.33
C ARG A 266 -18.90 -2.48 10.23
N LEU A 267 -18.53 -3.64 9.66
CA LEU A 267 -17.89 -4.71 10.44
C LEU A 267 -16.51 -4.30 10.96
N ASN A 268 -15.81 -3.42 10.24
CA ASN A 268 -14.45 -2.99 10.53
C ASN A 268 -14.43 -1.61 11.23
N SER A 269 -15.07 -1.55 12.40
CA SER A 269 -15.24 -0.30 13.19
C SER A 269 -13.95 0.38 13.65
N THR A 270 -12.80 -0.29 13.55
CA THR A 270 -11.46 0.29 13.83
C THR A 270 -10.92 1.19 12.72
N LEU A 271 -11.64 1.31 11.60
CA LEU A 271 -11.23 2.14 10.47
C LEU A 271 -11.12 3.61 10.86
N GLU A 272 -9.93 4.16 10.69
CA GLU A 272 -9.59 5.57 10.90
C GLU A 272 -9.45 6.34 9.59
N SER A 273 -9.09 5.64 8.51
CA SER A 273 -8.87 6.23 7.18
C SER A 273 -9.46 5.35 6.08
N VAL A 274 -10.30 5.94 5.23
CA VAL A 274 -10.91 5.25 4.07
C VAL A 274 -10.72 6.08 2.80
N ALA A 275 -10.33 5.41 1.71
CA ALA A 275 -10.17 6.04 0.40
C ALA A 275 -10.80 5.22 -0.73
N LEU A 276 -11.66 5.86 -1.52
CA LEU A 276 -12.49 5.23 -2.55
C LEU A 276 -12.48 6.05 -3.86
N ASP A 277 -12.23 5.42 -5.00
CA ASP A 277 -12.08 6.14 -6.29
C ASP A 277 -13.17 5.89 -7.34
N SER A 278 -14.13 5.03 -7.01
CA SER A 278 -15.16 4.54 -7.94
C SER A 278 -16.52 4.71 -7.27
N PRO A 279 -17.63 4.88 -8.00
CA PRO A 279 -18.94 5.27 -7.47
C PRO A 279 -19.63 4.13 -6.70
N TYR A 280 -19.11 3.79 -5.53
CA TYR A 280 -19.66 2.75 -4.66
C TYR A 280 -20.98 3.21 -4.00
N SER A 281 -21.93 2.31 -3.83
CA SER A 281 -23.13 2.62 -3.04
C SER A 281 -22.82 2.49 -1.55
N LEU A 282 -23.00 3.59 -0.81
CA LEU A 282 -22.81 3.65 0.64
C LEU A 282 -24.10 4.04 1.38
N GLN A 283 -25.25 3.96 0.71
CA GLN A 283 -26.55 4.39 1.24
C GLN A 283 -27.03 3.55 2.43
N SER A 284 -26.51 2.33 2.59
CA SER A 284 -26.86 1.46 3.72
C SER A 284 -26.07 1.72 5.00
N LEU A 285 -25.14 2.68 5.01
CA LEU A 285 -24.47 3.11 6.23
C LEU A 285 -25.47 3.84 7.14
N ALA A 286 -25.53 3.41 8.39
CA ALA A 286 -26.34 4.02 9.43
C ALA A 286 -25.48 4.90 10.34
N LYS A 287 -26.16 5.76 11.12
CA LYS A 287 -25.52 6.59 12.14
C LYS A 287 -24.74 5.71 13.11
N GLY A 288 -23.45 5.99 13.25
CA GLY A 288 -22.55 5.29 14.19
C GLY A 288 -21.84 4.05 13.62
N ASP A 289 -22.04 3.71 12.35
CA ASP A 289 -21.36 2.57 11.71
C ASP A 289 -19.84 2.77 11.58
N LEU A 290 -19.36 4.02 11.64
CA LEU A 290 -17.95 4.39 11.42
C LEU A 290 -17.42 5.25 12.59
N PRO A 291 -17.37 4.70 13.81
CA PRO A 291 -17.16 5.49 15.02
C PRO A 291 -15.74 6.07 15.17
N ASN A 292 -14.76 5.53 14.44
CA ASN A 292 -13.36 5.98 14.49
C ASN A 292 -12.88 6.65 13.20
N LEU A 293 -13.76 6.84 12.21
CA LEU A 293 -13.32 7.35 10.90
C LEU A 293 -12.97 8.84 10.99
N HIS A 294 -11.69 9.15 10.77
CA HIS A 294 -11.12 10.49 10.87
C HIS A 294 -10.76 11.08 9.50
N HIS A 295 -10.25 10.24 8.59
CA HIS A 295 -9.84 10.64 7.25
C HIS A 295 -10.71 9.96 6.21
N PHE A 296 -11.36 10.74 5.35
CA PHE A 296 -12.14 10.20 4.24
C PHE A 296 -11.75 10.84 2.92
N TRP A 297 -11.47 10.01 1.93
CA TRP A 297 -11.20 10.43 0.56
C TRP A 297 -12.15 9.74 -0.41
N SER A 298 -12.83 10.52 -1.24
CA SER A 298 -13.67 10.01 -2.32
C SER A 298 -13.49 10.82 -3.59
N LYS A 299 -13.39 10.12 -4.73
CA LYS A 299 -13.43 10.73 -6.07
C LYS A 299 -14.84 11.13 -6.50
N ASP A 300 -15.86 10.48 -5.96
CA ASP A 300 -17.26 10.71 -6.32
C ASP A 300 -18.10 11.21 -5.13
N ALA A 301 -19.40 11.33 -5.35
CA ALA A 301 -20.44 11.76 -4.41
C ALA A 301 -20.58 10.94 -3.11
N GLN A 302 -19.87 9.81 -2.95
CA GLN A 302 -20.00 8.89 -1.80
C GLN A 302 -19.76 9.54 -0.44
N TRP A 303 -18.94 10.60 -0.41
CA TRP A 303 -18.64 11.31 0.81
C TRP A 303 -19.90 11.84 1.51
N THR A 304 -20.99 12.13 0.78
CA THR A 304 -22.25 12.58 1.39
C THR A 304 -22.86 11.47 2.26
N SER A 305 -22.92 10.25 1.74
CA SER A 305 -23.45 9.08 2.46
C SER A 305 -22.63 8.78 3.72
N VAL A 306 -21.30 8.89 3.61
CA VAL A 306 -20.41 8.70 4.75
C VAL A 306 -20.59 9.79 5.80
N CYS A 307 -20.71 11.07 5.41
CA CYS A 307 -20.94 12.15 6.36
C CYS A 307 -22.29 12.03 7.07
N LEU A 308 -23.34 11.56 6.38
CA LEU A 308 -24.66 11.33 6.96
C LEU A 308 -24.67 10.20 8.01
N ALA A 309 -23.70 9.28 7.96
CA ALA A 309 -23.47 8.29 9.02
C ALA A 309 -22.88 8.91 10.31
N MET A 310 -22.62 10.22 10.33
CA MET A 310 -22.07 11.01 11.43
C MET A 310 -20.75 10.47 12.05
N PRO A 311 -19.76 10.05 11.25
CA PRO A 311 -18.43 9.72 11.77
C PRO A 311 -17.69 10.96 12.30
N PRO A 312 -16.71 10.80 13.21
CA PRO A 312 -15.88 11.91 13.70
C PRO A 312 -14.78 12.30 12.69
N ILE A 313 -15.17 12.61 11.45
CA ILE A 313 -14.25 13.02 10.39
C ILE A 313 -13.64 14.37 10.75
N TRP A 314 -12.32 14.47 10.68
CA TRP A 314 -11.59 15.73 10.79
C TRP A 314 -10.97 16.21 9.46
N GLU A 315 -10.84 15.32 8.48
CA GLU A 315 -10.18 15.56 7.19
C GLU A 315 -10.99 14.89 6.09
N LEU A 316 -11.53 15.72 5.21
CA LEU A 316 -12.38 15.29 4.11
C LEU A 316 -11.77 15.70 2.77
N HIS A 317 -11.63 14.75 1.86
CA HIS A 317 -11.30 15.02 0.46
C HIS A 317 -12.50 14.65 -0.40
N CYS A 318 -13.07 15.63 -1.10
CA CYS A 318 -14.31 15.45 -1.84
C CYS A 318 -14.33 16.18 -3.19
N VAL A 319 -15.26 15.73 -4.03
CA VAL A 319 -15.61 16.32 -5.33
C VAL A 319 -17.11 16.68 -5.29
N PHE A 320 -17.47 17.84 -5.86
CA PHE A 320 -18.85 18.36 -5.85
C PHE A 320 -19.68 18.10 -7.11
N ASP A 321 -19.17 17.28 -8.03
CA ASP A 321 -19.85 17.09 -9.31
C ASP A 321 -21.16 16.30 -9.16
N GLY A 322 -22.25 16.87 -9.69
CA GLY A 322 -23.54 16.19 -9.83
C GLY A 322 -24.37 16.03 -8.55
N LEU A 323 -24.04 16.74 -7.47
CA LEU A 323 -24.76 16.65 -6.19
C LEU A 323 -25.86 17.70 -6.06
N GLU A 324 -26.96 17.34 -5.41
CA GLU A 324 -28.01 18.29 -5.03
C GLU A 324 -27.55 19.16 -3.84
N ASP A 325 -27.83 20.46 -3.94
CA ASP A 325 -27.51 21.48 -2.94
C ASP A 325 -27.85 21.07 -1.49
N ARG A 326 -29.03 20.47 -1.29
CA ARG A 326 -29.52 20.10 0.04
C ARG A 326 -28.78 18.91 0.62
N GLU A 327 -28.39 17.94 -0.20
CA GLU A 327 -27.63 16.77 0.25
C GLU A 327 -26.25 17.17 0.75
N VAL A 328 -25.58 18.05 0.00
CA VAL A 328 -24.27 18.62 0.36
C VAL A 328 -24.35 19.34 1.70
N LEU A 329 -25.34 20.22 1.87
CA LEU A 329 -25.53 20.95 3.12
C LEU A 329 -25.79 20.01 4.30
N ASN A 330 -26.65 19.01 4.14
CA ASN A 330 -26.95 18.03 5.18
C ASN A 330 -25.72 17.20 5.56
N ALA A 331 -24.91 16.78 4.59
CA ALA A 331 -23.68 16.05 4.81
C ALA A 331 -22.70 16.87 5.66
N PHE A 332 -22.42 18.13 5.29
CA PHE A 332 -21.52 18.98 6.08
C PHE A 332 -22.06 19.29 7.46
N ASN A 333 -23.36 19.57 7.61
CA ASN A 333 -23.98 19.76 8.92
C ASN A 333 -23.74 18.55 9.84
N SER A 334 -23.80 17.34 9.30
CA SER A 334 -23.63 16.09 10.04
C SER A 334 -22.24 15.88 10.63
N VAL A 335 -21.19 16.46 10.01
CA VAL A 335 -19.78 16.35 10.46
C VAL A 335 -19.16 17.67 10.89
N SER A 336 -19.91 18.78 10.84
CA SER A 336 -19.43 20.14 11.11
C SER A 336 -18.75 20.31 12.47
N SER A 337 -19.17 19.53 13.47
CA SER A 337 -18.60 19.57 14.83
C SER A 337 -17.20 18.95 14.95
N THR A 338 -16.79 18.08 14.02
CA THR A 338 -15.51 17.37 14.06
C THR A 338 -14.59 17.74 12.89
N LEU A 339 -15.16 18.16 11.77
CA LEU A 339 -14.44 18.48 10.55
C LEU A 339 -13.50 19.68 10.77
N LYS A 340 -12.22 19.54 10.41
CA LYS A 340 -11.20 20.58 10.55
C LYS A 340 -10.63 21.01 9.20
N PHE A 341 -10.43 20.04 8.32
CA PHE A 341 -9.86 20.24 6.98
C PHE A 341 -10.78 19.68 5.92
N THR A 342 -11.02 20.45 4.87
CA THR A 342 -11.70 19.96 3.69
C THR A 342 -10.92 20.36 2.44
N TYR A 343 -10.69 19.38 1.58
CA TYR A 343 -9.98 19.54 0.31
C TYR A 343 -10.96 19.30 -0.82
N ILE A 344 -11.26 20.36 -1.54
CA ILE A 344 -12.24 20.32 -2.63
C ILE A 344 -11.48 20.22 -3.94
N TYR A 345 -11.79 19.17 -4.70
CA TYR A 345 -11.21 18.93 -6.01
C TYR A 345 -12.25 19.18 -7.09
N TRP A 346 -11.84 19.84 -8.17
CA TRP A 346 -12.72 20.21 -9.27
C TRP A 346 -12.42 19.40 -10.52
N THR A 347 -13.45 18.86 -11.17
CA THR A 347 -13.32 18.34 -12.53
C THR A 347 -13.69 19.45 -13.52
N GLY A 348 -12.77 19.77 -14.43
CA GLY A 348 -13.08 20.49 -15.67
C GLY A 348 -13.09 22.03 -15.67
N TYR A 349 -13.12 22.73 -14.53
CA TYR A 349 -13.18 24.21 -14.54
C TYR A 349 -12.15 24.88 -13.63
N ARG A 350 -11.49 25.92 -14.15
CA ARG A 350 -10.65 26.82 -13.35
C ARG A 350 -11.59 27.68 -12.50
N VAL A 351 -11.52 27.53 -11.18
CA VAL A 351 -12.18 28.44 -10.24
C VAL A 351 -11.49 29.80 -10.38
N HIS A 352 -12.16 30.76 -11.00
CA HIS A 352 -11.67 32.13 -11.15
C HIS A 352 -12.26 33.09 -10.12
N ASP A 353 -13.18 32.63 -9.28
CA ASP A 353 -13.85 33.45 -8.29
C ASP A 353 -13.47 33.01 -6.87
N ILE A 354 -12.62 33.80 -6.22
CA ILE A 354 -12.17 33.59 -4.84
C ILE A 354 -13.27 34.01 -3.85
N GLU A 355 -14.22 34.85 -4.27
CA GLU A 355 -15.23 35.42 -3.38
C GLU A 355 -16.40 34.47 -3.14
N ASN A 356 -16.67 33.54 -4.06
CA ASN A 356 -17.64 32.47 -3.87
C ASN A 356 -16.96 31.10 -3.84
N PRO A 357 -16.71 30.52 -2.65
CA PRO A 357 -16.13 29.18 -2.51
C PRO A 357 -17.01 28.05 -3.11
N PHE A 358 -18.29 28.34 -3.40
CA PHE A 358 -19.32 27.39 -3.79
C PHE A 358 -20.13 27.88 -5.02
N PRO A 359 -19.50 28.21 -6.16
CA PRO A 359 -20.14 28.95 -7.26
C PRO A 359 -21.26 28.19 -7.98
N ARG A 360 -21.40 26.88 -7.75
CA ARG A 360 -22.43 26.03 -8.36
C ARG A 360 -23.70 25.88 -7.53
N PHE A 361 -23.66 26.27 -6.26
CA PHE A 361 -24.77 26.12 -5.35
C PHE A 361 -25.66 27.37 -5.40
N GLY A 362 -26.96 27.19 -5.18
CA GLY A 362 -27.89 28.30 -4.98
C GLY A 362 -27.38 29.25 -3.89
N ARG A 363 -27.71 30.54 -4.01
CA ARG A 363 -27.21 31.58 -3.08
C ARG A 363 -27.48 31.21 -1.60
N ASP A 364 -28.67 30.70 -1.33
CA ASP A 364 -29.08 30.34 0.04
C ASP A 364 -28.25 29.18 0.60
N VAL A 365 -27.95 28.17 -0.23
CA VAL A 365 -27.14 27.01 0.15
C VAL A 365 -25.68 27.40 0.28
N SER A 366 -25.16 28.23 -0.62
CA SER A 366 -23.80 28.79 -0.54
C SER A 366 -23.61 29.54 0.78
N ASN A 367 -24.56 30.39 1.16
CA ASN A 367 -24.52 31.12 2.43
C ASN A 367 -24.54 30.15 3.62
N ALA A 368 -25.44 29.17 3.62
CA ALA A 368 -25.53 28.16 4.68
C ALA A 368 -24.24 27.32 4.80
N LEU A 369 -23.61 26.95 3.68
CA LEU A 369 -22.31 26.26 3.66
C LEU A 369 -21.21 27.15 4.22
N CYS A 370 -21.15 28.42 3.82
CA CYS A 370 -20.17 29.38 4.37
C CYS A 370 -20.32 29.54 5.90
N GLU A 371 -21.54 29.55 6.42
CA GLU A 371 -21.78 29.59 7.87
C GLU A 371 -21.36 28.28 8.54
N THR A 372 -21.75 27.13 7.98
CA THR A 372 -21.43 25.79 8.50
C THR A 372 -19.92 25.55 8.53
N LEU A 373 -19.21 26.02 7.50
CA LEU A 373 -17.79 25.78 7.29
C LEU A 373 -16.90 26.94 7.77
N ARG A 374 -17.45 27.94 8.48
CA ARG A 374 -16.72 29.14 8.91
C ARG A 374 -15.45 28.84 9.73
N ALA A 375 -15.46 27.75 10.51
CA ALA A 375 -14.33 27.32 11.34
C ALA A 375 -13.41 26.28 10.68
N ILE A 376 -13.71 25.89 9.43
CA ILE A 376 -13.07 24.77 8.74
C ILE A 376 -12.06 25.31 7.74
N HIS A 377 -10.86 24.73 7.74
CA HIS A 377 -9.85 25.08 6.75
C HIS A 377 -10.20 24.43 5.40
N ILE A 378 -10.46 25.26 4.40
CA ILE A 378 -10.82 24.84 3.04
C ILE A 378 -9.61 25.05 2.13
N GLU A 379 -9.11 23.97 1.52
CA GLU A 379 -8.08 24.04 0.47
C GLU A 379 -8.65 23.55 -0.87
N TYR A 380 -8.53 24.39 -1.89
CA TYR A 380 -8.89 24.03 -3.26
C TYR A 380 -7.71 23.40 -3.97
N ARG A 381 -7.92 22.18 -4.47
CA ARG A 381 -6.90 21.44 -5.20
C ARG A 381 -7.28 21.24 -6.66
N GLY A 382 -6.25 21.10 -7.49
CA GLY A 382 -6.39 20.82 -8.91
C GLY A 382 -6.89 19.39 -9.17
N ASN A 383 -6.49 18.79 -10.29
CA ASN A 383 -6.96 17.46 -10.66
C ASN A 383 -6.64 16.41 -9.56
N LEU A 384 -7.69 15.71 -9.12
CA LEU A 384 -7.67 14.70 -8.06
C LEU A 384 -6.70 13.54 -8.35
N ASN A 385 -6.43 13.22 -9.63
CA ASN A 385 -5.61 12.07 -10.02
C ASN A 385 -4.19 12.05 -9.42
N ASN A 386 -3.67 13.19 -8.96
CA ASN A 386 -2.35 13.28 -8.33
C ASN A 386 -2.41 13.39 -6.80
N GLY A 387 -3.58 13.65 -6.21
CA GLY A 387 -3.71 14.12 -4.83
C GLY A 387 -3.57 13.04 -3.77
N TYR A 388 -4.20 11.87 -3.97
CA TYR A 388 -4.26 10.84 -2.93
C TYR A 388 -2.87 10.30 -2.56
N TRP A 389 -2.11 9.80 -3.54
CA TRP A 389 -0.78 9.24 -3.31
C TRP A 389 0.23 10.26 -2.78
N ALA A 390 0.06 11.54 -3.08
CA ALA A 390 0.91 12.60 -2.57
C ALA A 390 0.67 12.90 -1.08
N SER A 391 -0.57 12.74 -0.61
CA SER A 391 -0.95 13.01 0.79
C SER A 391 -0.43 11.95 1.77
N ARG A 392 -0.42 10.68 1.36
CA ARG A 392 -0.05 9.54 2.22
C ARG A 392 1.46 9.31 2.39
N ARG A 393 2.30 9.98 1.59
CA ARG A 393 3.77 9.87 1.66
C ARG A 393 4.41 10.85 2.65
N ARG A 394 3.62 11.62 3.41
CA ARG A 394 4.10 12.62 4.36
C ARG A 394 4.15 12.09 5.78
#